data_AF-A0A2A5QYB0-F1
#
_entry.id   AF-A0A2A5QYB0-F1
#
_cell.length_a   1.000
_cell.length_b   1.000
_cell.length_c   1.000
_cell.angle_alpha   90.00
_cell.angle_beta   90.00
_cell.angle_gamma   90.00
#
_symmetry.space_group_name_H-M   'P 1'
#
loop_
_entity.id
_entity.type
_entity.pdbx_description
1 polymer ?
#
loop_
_entity_poly.entity_id
_entity_poly.type
_entity_poly.pdbx_seq_one_letter_code
_entity_poly.pdbx_strand_id
1 'polypeptide(L)'
;MATELNRDKRREISREYFSKERIAEHHYRSFNAFLTRGMQEVVDEKATIDTDIGDKEGEEPVHVELGDVRVVTPRVREADGSEELLYPQEARLRNITYSAPVFMEMSIVKGEEGDQRVVDSTETKIGRMPIMVGSEKCNIAGFSDEELIEIGEDPADPGGYFIVNGSERVLMTSEDLAPNKILAEYDSKYGDEIQVAKTFSQRRGYRALVLCERNREGLLEVSFPSVSGSINFVTLVRALGLESDEEIVHKVSNDPEVVKYMLENLEEAEVQSEEEAIEELGKRVASGQGKNYQLKRANYVIDRYLLPHLHEDGVEEEDVRINKAHYLCRMAEACFELALGRRESDDKDHYANKRLKVSGDLMKDLFRTALNKLARDVKYQLERANMRNRQLSVNTVVRSDVLTERLEHPIATGNWVGGRSGVSQLVDRTDFMGVLSHLRRLRSPLSRSQPHFEARDLHATQWGRIGPSETPEGPNCGLVKNFAQSMELSQNVEDEQELKRELASMGVEGIPGLEGIERTAASGDD
;
A
#
# COMPACT_ATOMS: atom_id res chain seq x y z
N MET A 1 47.71 15.18 -6.35
CA MET A 1 46.79 15.86 -7.27
C MET A 1 45.73 14.84 -7.66
N ALA A 2 44.48 15.02 -7.24
CA ALA A 2 43.40 14.18 -7.72
C ALA A 2 43.28 14.42 -9.23
N THR A 3 43.55 13.40 -10.04
CA THR A 3 43.30 13.46 -11.49
C THR A 3 41.81 13.72 -11.70
N GLU A 4 41.46 14.93 -12.12
CA GLU A 4 40.10 15.27 -12.51
C GLU A 4 39.58 14.26 -13.52
N LEU A 5 38.33 13.80 -13.33
CA LEU A 5 37.68 12.90 -14.26
C LEU A 5 37.48 13.61 -15.60
N ASN A 6 38.32 13.29 -16.59
CA ASN A 6 38.17 13.78 -17.97
C ASN A 6 36.83 13.27 -18.57
N ARG A 7 36.30 14.02 -19.54
CA ARG A 7 35.06 13.77 -20.28
C ARG A 7 34.94 12.35 -20.81
N ASP A 8 36.03 11.75 -21.27
CA ASP A 8 36.01 10.40 -21.85
C ASP A 8 35.74 9.34 -20.77
N LYS A 9 36.34 9.47 -19.58
CA LYS A 9 36.04 8.60 -18.44
C LYS A 9 34.59 8.75 -17.97
N ARG A 10 34.05 9.98 -17.99
CA ARG A 10 32.63 10.22 -17.67
C ARG A 10 31.71 9.55 -18.69
N ARG A 11 32.08 9.56 -19.97
CA ARG A 11 31.32 8.88 -21.03
C ARG A 11 31.35 7.37 -20.91
N GLU A 12 32.49 6.81 -20.52
CA GLU A 12 32.62 5.37 -20.25
C GLU A 12 31.67 4.95 -19.11
N ILE A 13 31.72 5.64 -17.97
CA ILE A 13 30.80 5.41 -16.84
C ILE A 13 29.34 5.60 -17.28
N SER A 14 29.06 6.63 -18.07
CA SER A 14 27.72 6.91 -18.57
C SER A 14 27.19 5.82 -19.50
N ARG A 15 28.04 5.20 -20.33
CA ARG A 15 27.64 4.08 -21.20
C ARG A 15 27.31 2.83 -20.41
N GLU A 16 28.12 2.53 -19.39
CA GLU A 16 27.86 1.42 -18.47
C GLU A 16 26.56 1.63 -17.68
N TYR A 17 26.33 2.86 -17.21
CA TYR A 17 25.13 3.19 -16.45
C TYR A 17 23.85 3.15 -17.31
N PHE A 18 23.87 3.70 -18.53
CA PHE A 18 22.70 3.74 -19.42
C PHE A 18 22.57 2.50 -20.30
N SER A 19 22.85 1.32 -19.74
CA SER A 19 22.65 0.06 -20.46
C SER A 19 21.18 -0.17 -20.79
N LYS A 20 20.92 -0.98 -21.82
CA LYS A 20 19.57 -1.35 -22.27
C LYS A 20 18.72 -1.93 -21.13
N GLU A 21 19.35 -2.69 -20.25
CA GLU A 21 18.72 -3.35 -19.10
C GLU A 21 18.03 -2.34 -18.16
N ARG A 22 18.56 -1.11 -18.05
CA ARG A 22 18.09 -0.09 -17.12
C ARG A 22 16.84 0.67 -17.56
N ILE A 23 16.36 0.50 -18.80
CA ILE A 23 15.25 1.32 -19.33
C ILE A 23 13.92 1.02 -18.63
N ALA A 24 13.53 -0.25 -18.60
CA ALA A 24 12.31 -0.73 -17.96
C ALA A 24 12.60 -1.44 -16.62
N GLU A 25 13.82 -1.33 -16.11
CA GLU A 25 14.30 -2.01 -14.91
C GLU A 25 13.43 -1.79 -13.67
N HIS A 26 12.95 -0.56 -13.48
CA HIS A 26 12.06 -0.26 -12.37
C HIS A 26 10.74 -1.05 -12.42
N HIS A 27 10.24 -1.37 -13.61
CA HIS A 27 9.10 -2.24 -13.77
C HIS A 27 9.44 -3.70 -13.47
N TYR A 28 10.59 -4.18 -13.97
CA TYR A 28 11.05 -5.55 -13.76
C TYR A 28 11.35 -5.86 -12.32
N ARG A 29 12.24 -5.08 -11.69
CA ARG A 29 12.65 -5.28 -10.30
C ARG A 29 11.44 -5.26 -9.38
N SER A 30 10.54 -4.31 -9.58
CA SER A 30 9.31 -4.20 -8.79
C SER A 30 8.36 -5.38 -9.00
N PHE A 31 8.15 -5.81 -10.25
CA PHE A 31 7.27 -6.94 -10.54
C PHE A 31 7.84 -8.27 -10.07
N ASN A 32 9.15 -8.50 -10.24
CA ASN A 32 9.84 -9.68 -9.72
C ASN A 32 9.74 -9.73 -8.19
N ALA A 33 10.03 -8.63 -7.50
CA ALA A 33 9.87 -8.54 -6.04
C ALA A 33 8.43 -8.83 -5.59
N PHE A 34 7.43 -8.37 -6.36
CA PHE A 34 6.04 -8.73 -6.13
C PHE A 34 5.79 -10.24 -6.26
N LEU A 35 6.28 -10.89 -7.33
CA LEU A 35 6.08 -12.33 -7.52
C LEU A 35 6.81 -13.19 -6.48
N THR A 36 8.00 -12.78 -6.04
CA THR A 36 8.81 -13.56 -5.09
C THR A 36 8.39 -13.36 -3.63
N ARG A 37 8.00 -12.14 -3.25
CA ARG A 37 7.75 -11.74 -1.86
C ARG A 37 6.39 -11.12 -1.68
N GLY A 38 6.05 -10.14 -2.51
CA GLY A 38 4.81 -9.37 -2.36
C GLY A 38 3.53 -10.19 -2.43
N MET A 39 3.51 -11.32 -3.17
CA MET A 39 2.38 -12.26 -3.18
C MET A 39 2.24 -13.00 -1.86
N GLN A 40 3.35 -13.52 -1.32
CA GLN A 40 3.36 -14.24 -0.04
C GLN A 40 2.97 -13.31 1.11
N GLU A 41 3.55 -12.11 1.15
CA GLU A 41 3.17 -11.08 2.14
C GLU A 41 1.66 -10.80 2.15
N VAL A 42 1.01 -10.76 0.98
CA VAL A 42 -0.45 -10.54 0.90
C VAL A 42 -1.25 -11.75 1.38
N VAL A 43 -0.73 -12.96 1.20
CA VAL A 43 -1.37 -14.19 1.71
C VAL A 43 -1.21 -14.27 3.22
N ASP A 44 0.00 -14.01 3.74
CA ASP A 44 0.29 -13.97 5.19
C ASP A 44 -0.52 -12.87 5.90
N GLU A 45 -0.65 -11.69 5.27
CA GLU A 45 -1.51 -10.61 5.76
C GLU A 45 -2.98 -11.05 5.94
N LYS A 46 -3.44 -12.00 5.12
CA LYS A 46 -4.80 -12.54 5.17
C LYS A 46 -4.91 -13.70 6.15
N ALA A 47 -3.89 -14.56 6.24
CA ALA A 47 -3.72 -15.74 7.10
C ALA A 47 -4.84 -16.78 7.02
N THR A 48 -6.06 -16.41 7.41
CA THR A 48 -7.22 -17.29 7.48
C THR A 48 -8.44 -16.75 6.73
N ILE A 49 -9.32 -17.67 6.37
CA ILE A 49 -10.67 -17.40 5.89
C ILE A 49 -11.66 -17.98 6.89
N ASP A 50 -12.18 -17.12 7.74
CA ASP A 50 -13.18 -17.49 8.74
C ASP A 50 -14.55 -17.68 8.09
N THR A 51 -15.25 -18.74 8.47
CA THR A 51 -16.62 -19.03 8.02
C THR A 51 -17.62 -18.82 9.16
N ASP A 52 -18.90 -18.65 8.82
CA ASP A 52 -19.98 -18.58 9.82
C ASP A 52 -20.47 -19.98 10.24
N ILE A 53 -19.75 -21.04 9.85
CA ILE A 53 -20.04 -22.42 10.27
C ILE A 53 -19.56 -22.57 11.71
N GLY A 54 -20.42 -23.08 12.59
CA GLY A 54 -20.15 -23.20 14.03
C GLY A 54 -20.84 -22.13 14.89
N ASP A 55 -21.42 -21.08 14.30
CA ASP A 55 -22.18 -20.05 15.04
C ASP A 55 -23.51 -20.57 15.61
N LYS A 56 -23.94 -21.77 15.21
CA LYS A 56 -25.16 -22.44 15.70
C LYS A 56 -24.80 -23.56 16.67
N GLU A 57 -25.61 -23.71 17.71
CA GLU A 57 -25.45 -24.78 18.71
C GLU A 57 -25.33 -26.16 18.05
N GLY A 58 -24.21 -26.84 18.28
CA GLY A 58 -23.95 -28.22 17.82
C GLY A 58 -23.16 -28.36 16.52
N GLU A 59 -22.70 -27.27 15.89
CA GLU A 59 -21.76 -27.31 14.76
C GLU A 59 -20.34 -26.92 15.22
N GLU A 60 -19.33 -27.69 14.81
CA GLU A 60 -17.93 -27.31 15.06
C GLU A 60 -17.51 -26.19 14.09
N PRO A 61 -16.73 -25.19 14.55
CA PRO A 61 -16.29 -24.11 13.70
C PRO A 61 -15.36 -24.60 12.59
N VAL A 62 -15.48 -23.97 11.41
CA VAL A 62 -14.65 -24.28 10.25
C VAL A 62 -13.97 -23.01 9.75
N HIS A 63 -12.67 -23.09 9.48
CA HIS A 63 -11.93 -22.02 8.81
C HIS A 63 -10.95 -22.61 7.80
N VAL A 64 -10.40 -21.75 6.94
CA VAL A 64 -9.36 -22.15 6.00
C VAL A 64 -8.08 -21.42 6.34
N GLU A 65 -7.00 -22.14 6.54
CA GLU A 65 -5.64 -21.60 6.62
C GLU A 65 -5.04 -21.50 5.23
N LEU A 66 -4.39 -20.37 4.95
CA LEU A 66 -3.68 -20.12 3.69
C LEU A 66 -2.19 -20.32 3.93
N GLY A 67 -1.56 -21.17 3.11
CA GLY A 67 -0.13 -21.43 3.16
C GLY A 67 0.63 -20.76 2.01
N ASP A 68 1.69 -21.43 1.54
CA ASP A 68 2.58 -20.89 0.52
C ASP A 68 1.85 -20.65 -0.81
N VAL A 69 2.15 -19.51 -1.44
CA VAL A 69 1.67 -19.16 -2.79
C VAL A 69 2.83 -19.10 -3.77
N ARG A 70 2.64 -19.71 -4.94
CA ARG A 70 3.64 -19.68 -6.01
C ARG A 70 3.01 -19.52 -7.38
N VAL A 71 3.75 -18.81 -8.23
CA VAL A 71 3.45 -18.66 -9.65
C VAL A 71 4.43 -19.49 -10.47
N VAL A 72 3.91 -20.25 -11.44
CA VAL A 72 4.73 -20.97 -12.41
C VAL A 72 5.02 -20.09 -13.63
N THR A 73 5.36 -20.69 -14.76
CA THR A 73 5.58 -19.97 -16.02
C THR A 73 4.33 -19.93 -16.91
N PRO A 74 4.25 -18.99 -17.87
CA PRO A 74 3.13 -18.85 -18.78
C PRO A 74 2.81 -20.13 -19.56
N ARG A 75 1.55 -20.54 -19.50
CA ARG A 75 1.04 -21.79 -20.09
C ARG A 75 -0.34 -21.62 -20.66
N VAL A 76 -0.60 -22.14 -21.85
CA VAL A 76 -1.92 -22.17 -22.47
C VAL A 76 -2.52 -23.56 -22.36
N ARG A 77 -3.82 -23.65 -22.12
CA ARG A 77 -4.56 -24.92 -22.17
C ARG A 77 -5.27 -24.99 -23.52
N GLU A 78 -4.92 -25.99 -24.32
CA GLU A 78 -5.50 -26.20 -25.63
C GLU A 78 -6.88 -26.87 -25.54
N ALA A 79 -7.62 -26.88 -26.64
CA ALA A 79 -8.98 -27.43 -26.70
C ALA A 79 -9.04 -28.93 -26.41
N ASP A 80 -7.96 -29.66 -26.66
CA ASP A 80 -7.80 -31.07 -26.31
C ASP A 80 -7.49 -31.31 -24.82
N GLY A 81 -7.27 -30.22 -24.06
CA GLY A 81 -6.99 -30.22 -22.65
C GLY A 81 -5.51 -30.29 -22.29
N SER A 82 -4.59 -30.36 -23.28
CA SER A 82 -3.15 -30.30 -23.06
C SER A 82 -2.72 -28.91 -22.56
N GLU A 83 -1.64 -28.85 -21.77
CA GLU A 83 -1.03 -27.60 -21.32
C GLU A 83 0.37 -27.44 -21.93
N GLU A 84 0.54 -26.41 -22.76
CA GLU A 84 1.80 -26.08 -23.42
C GLU A 84 2.37 -24.77 -22.89
N LEU A 85 3.68 -24.57 -23.08
CA LEU A 85 4.30 -23.28 -22.81
C LEU A 85 3.73 -22.25 -23.77
N LEU A 86 3.39 -21.08 -23.25
CA LEU A 86 2.89 -19.97 -24.05
C LEU A 86 4.01 -18.97 -24.28
N TYR A 87 4.26 -18.56 -25.53
CA TYR A 87 5.22 -17.50 -25.84
C TYR A 87 4.52 -16.15 -26.09
N PRO A 88 5.19 -14.99 -25.86
CA PRO A 88 4.56 -13.67 -26.02
C PRO A 88 4.01 -13.44 -27.43
N GLN A 89 4.74 -13.81 -28.48
CA GLN A 89 4.27 -13.75 -29.87
C GLN A 89 2.95 -14.50 -30.09
N GLU A 90 2.83 -15.71 -29.59
CA GLU A 90 1.62 -16.53 -29.70
C GLU A 90 0.44 -15.88 -28.99
N ALA A 91 0.68 -15.32 -27.80
CA ALA A 91 -0.36 -14.64 -27.03
C ALA A 91 -0.95 -13.44 -27.80
N ARG A 92 -0.08 -12.67 -28.47
CA ARG A 92 -0.49 -11.56 -29.36
C ARG A 92 -1.30 -12.06 -30.55
N LEU A 93 -0.79 -13.03 -31.30
CA LEU A 93 -1.42 -13.51 -32.54
C LEU A 93 -2.76 -14.21 -32.28
N ARG A 94 -2.90 -14.92 -31.15
CA ARG A 94 -4.10 -15.69 -30.81
C ARG A 94 -5.14 -14.89 -30.01
N ASN A 95 -4.88 -13.61 -29.72
CA ASN A 95 -5.74 -12.78 -28.86
C ASN A 95 -6.00 -13.36 -27.46
N ILE A 96 -4.99 -13.99 -26.86
CA ILE A 96 -5.07 -14.57 -25.51
C ILE A 96 -4.19 -13.81 -24.52
N THR A 97 -4.45 -14.02 -23.23
CA THR A 97 -3.65 -13.39 -22.16
C THR A 97 -2.39 -14.20 -21.88
N TYR A 98 -1.25 -13.52 -21.87
CA TYR A 98 0.03 -14.09 -21.45
C TYR A 98 0.09 -14.21 -19.92
N SER A 99 -0.43 -15.32 -19.40
CA SER A 99 -0.55 -15.57 -17.96
C SER A 99 -0.02 -16.93 -17.54
N ALA A 100 0.36 -17.05 -16.27
CA ALA A 100 0.83 -18.27 -15.64
C ALA A 100 -0.15 -18.76 -14.55
N PRO A 101 -0.34 -20.08 -14.38
CA PRO A 101 -1.06 -20.62 -13.22
C PRO A 101 -0.49 -20.18 -11.88
N VAL A 102 -1.37 -19.89 -10.92
CA VAL A 102 -1.04 -19.61 -9.52
C VAL A 102 -1.54 -20.77 -8.66
N PHE A 103 -0.64 -21.32 -7.85
CA PHE A 103 -0.93 -22.37 -6.88
C PHE A 103 -0.81 -21.81 -5.47
N MET A 104 -1.67 -22.30 -4.57
CA MET A 104 -1.64 -21.93 -3.16
C MET A 104 -2.01 -23.14 -2.32
N GLU A 105 -1.30 -23.32 -1.22
CA GLU A 105 -1.65 -24.31 -0.21
C GLU A 105 -2.84 -23.80 0.62
N MET A 106 -3.83 -24.66 0.80
CA MET A 106 -5.01 -24.35 1.60
C MET A 106 -5.35 -25.55 2.48
N SER A 107 -5.59 -25.28 3.76
CA SER A 107 -5.98 -26.30 4.74
C SER A 107 -7.34 -25.94 5.34
N ILE A 108 -8.33 -26.82 5.17
CA ILE A 108 -9.64 -26.69 5.82
C ILE A 108 -9.50 -27.28 7.22
N VAL A 109 -9.65 -26.44 8.23
CA VAL A 109 -9.56 -26.82 9.63
C VAL A 109 -10.95 -26.79 10.26
N LYS A 110 -11.27 -27.81 11.05
CA LYS A 110 -12.53 -27.94 11.77
C LYS A 110 -12.27 -28.25 13.25
N GLY A 111 -12.96 -27.56 14.16
CA GLY A 111 -12.84 -27.76 15.60
C GLY A 111 -12.54 -26.46 16.36
N GLU A 112 -12.81 -26.48 17.67
CA GLU A 112 -12.57 -25.36 18.59
C GLU A 112 -11.08 -25.22 18.94
N GLU A 113 -10.68 -24.05 19.47
CA GLU A 113 -9.30 -23.79 19.89
C GLU A 113 -8.83 -24.86 20.91
N GLY A 114 -7.86 -25.69 20.49
CA GLY A 114 -7.30 -26.79 21.29
C GLY A 114 -7.65 -28.21 20.81
N ASP A 115 -8.71 -28.38 20.00
CA ASP A 115 -9.11 -29.68 19.40
C ASP A 115 -9.41 -29.52 17.90
N GLN A 116 -8.45 -28.93 17.18
CA GLN A 116 -8.55 -28.69 15.75
C GLN A 116 -8.09 -29.90 14.95
N ARG A 117 -8.86 -30.25 13.92
CA ARG A 117 -8.50 -31.28 12.93
C ARG A 117 -8.46 -30.69 11.53
N VAL A 118 -7.43 -31.05 10.79
CA VAL A 118 -7.33 -30.76 9.36
C VAL A 118 -8.22 -31.75 8.60
N VAL A 119 -9.24 -31.22 7.92
CA VAL A 119 -10.21 -32.00 7.13
C VAL A 119 -9.65 -32.33 5.75
N ASP A 120 -9.04 -31.34 5.10
CA ASP A 120 -8.42 -31.44 3.79
C ASP A 120 -7.28 -30.42 3.73
N SER A 121 -6.12 -30.82 3.21
CA SER A 121 -4.99 -29.94 2.95
C SER A 121 -4.43 -30.29 1.59
N THR A 122 -4.49 -29.35 0.67
CA THR A 122 -4.11 -29.57 -0.73
C THR A 122 -3.59 -28.28 -1.35
N GLU A 123 -2.50 -28.38 -2.11
CA GLU A 123 -2.09 -27.33 -3.03
C GLU A 123 -3.04 -27.29 -4.24
N THR A 124 -3.72 -26.16 -4.45
CA THR A 124 -4.69 -26.03 -5.53
C THR A 124 -4.42 -24.84 -6.43
N LYS A 125 -4.87 -24.92 -7.68
CA LYS A 125 -4.78 -23.82 -8.65
C LYS A 125 -5.84 -22.78 -8.33
N ILE A 126 -5.43 -21.66 -7.77
CA ILE A 126 -6.34 -20.57 -7.35
C ILE A 126 -6.66 -19.58 -8.47
N GLY A 127 -5.92 -19.60 -9.57
CA GLY A 127 -6.16 -18.73 -10.72
C GLY A 127 -4.97 -18.61 -11.65
N ARG A 128 -4.92 -17.52 -12.41
CA ARG A 128 -3.83 -17.20 -13.34
C ARG A 128 -3.36 -15.76 -13.15
N MET A 129 -2.06 -15.56 -13.16
CA MET A 129 -1.38 -14.27 -13.02
C MET A 129 -0.86 -13.82 -14.39
N PRO A 130 -1.26 -12.65 -14.90
CA PRO A 130 -0.63 -12.03 -16.06
C PRO A 130 0.87 -11.81 -15.78
N ILE A 131 1.73 -12.27 -16.69
CA ILE A 131 3.19 -12.18 -16.52
C ILE A 131 3.72 -11.04 -17.41
N MET A 132 4.60 -10.23 -16.84
CA MET A 132 5.27 -9.14 -17.57
C MET A 132 6.30 -9.71 -18.54
N VAL A 133 6.26 -9.27 -19.79
CA VAL A 133 7.24 -9.65 -20.81
C VAL A 133 8.62 -9.15 -20.38
N GLY A 134 9.61 -10.04 -20.31
CA GLY A 134 10.98 -9.75 -19.84
C GLY A 134 11.21 -9.92 -18.33
N SER A 135 10.16 -10.19 -17.53
CA SER A 135 10.32 -10.53 -16.11
C SER A 135 10.91 -11.94 -15.90
N GLU A 136 11.36 -12.26 -14.69
CA GLU A 136 12.00 -13.56 -14.37
C GLU A 136 11.11 -14.78 -14.65
N LYS A 137 9.78 -14.63 -14.56
CA LYS A 137 8.82 -15.71 -14.83
C LYS A 137 8.38 -15.78 -16.29
N CYS A 138 8.89 -14.88 -17.14
CA CYS A 138 8.60 -14.89 -18.57
C CYS A 138 9.34 -16.05 -19.25
N ASN A 139 8.69 -16.72 -20.21
CA ASN A 139 9.30 -17.86 -20.91
C ASN A 139 10.49 -17.47 -21.80
N ILE A 140 10.66 -16.18 -22.11
CA ILE A 140 11.81 -15.67 -22.88
C ILE A 140 12.91 -15.09 -21.98
N ALA A 141 12.77 -15.20 -20.66
CA ALA A 141 13.78 -14.71 -19.73
C ALA A 141 15.08 -15.50 -19.88
N GLY A 142 16.19 -14.80 -20.15
CA GLY A 142 17.50 -15.41 -20.34
C GLY A 142 17.77 -16.00 -21.73
N PHE A 143 16.86 -15.79 -22.70
CA PHE A 143 17.11 -16.18 -24.09
C PHE A 143 18.20 -15.30 -24.71
N SER A 144 19.02 -15.92 -25.55
CA SER A 144 19.96 -15.22 -26.44
C SER A 144 19.24 -14.45 -27.54
N ASP A 145 19.94 -13.51 -28.16
CA ASP A 145 19.41 -12.74 -29.30
C ASP A 145 19.01 -13.68 -30.45
N GLU A 146 19.76 -14.77 -30.69
CA GLU A 146 19.40 -15.78 -31.69
C GLU A 146 18.11 -16.54 -31.36
N GLU A 147 17.95 -17.00 -30.11
CA GLU A 147 16.74 -17.72 -29.68
C GLU A 147 15.50 -16.83 -29.76
N LEU A 148 15.62 -15.55 -29.43
CA LEU A 148 14.53 -14.56 -29.57
C LEU A 148 14.10 -14.43 -31.04
N ILE A 149 15.05 -14.35 -31.96
CA ILE A 149 14.76 -14.26 -33.40
C ILE A 149 14.08 -15.54 -33.90
N GLU A 150 14.50 -16.72 -33.42
CA GLU A 150 13.91 -18.01 -33.82
C GLU A 150 12.43 -18.12 -33.46
N ILE A 151 12.03 -17.60 -32.28
CA ILE A 151 10.62 -17.53 -31.86
C ILE A 151 9.89 -16.28 -32.39
N GLY A 152 10.56 -15.46 -33.19
CA GLY A 152 9.99 -14.28 -33.84
C GLY A 152 9.74 -13.09 -32.91
N GLU A 153 10.53 -12.96 -31.84
CA GLU A 153 10.69 -11.75 -31.04
C GLU A 153 11.85 -10.90 -31.57
N ASP A 154 11.82 -9.59 -31.29
CA ASP A 154 12.93 -8.68 -31.60
C ASP A 154 13.84 -8.57 -30.35
N PRO A 155 15.14 -8.89 -30.45
CA PRO A 155 16.08 -8.67 -29.36
C PRO A 155 16.07 -7.24 -28.85
N ALA A 156 15.77 -6.23 -29.67
CA ALA A 156 15.73 -4.83 -29.26
C ALA A 156 14.53 -4.47 -28.36
N ASP A 157 13.52 -5.33 -28.23
CA ASP A 157 12.33 -5.03 -27.41
C ASP A 157 12.74 -4.85 -25.93
N PRO A 158 12.40 -3.71 -25.30
CA PRO A 158 12.73 -3.46 -23.91
C PRO A 158 11.89 -4.25 -22.91
N GLY A 159 10.77 -4.86 -23.35
CA GLY A 159 9.73 -5.51 -22.53
C GLY A 159 9.10 -4.55 -21.49
N GLY A 160 8.68 -5.07 -20.33
CA GLY A 160 8.14 -4.25 -19.24
C GLY A 160 6.64 -3.96 -19.34
N TYR A 161 5.93 -4.72 -20.15
CA TYR A 161 4.48 -4.63 -20.37
C TYR A 161 3.82 -6.00 -20.28
N PHE A 162 2.49 -6.02 -20.25
CA PHE A 162 1.65 -7.23 -20.19
C PHE A 162 0.95 -7.45 -21.52
N ILE A 163 0.67 -8.70 -21.88
CA ILE A 163 -0.20 -9.04 -23.03
C ILE A 163 -1.50 -9.59 -22.47
N VAL A 164 -2.60 -8.87 -22.67
CA VAL A 164 -3.94 -9.26 -22.19
C VAL A 164 -4.90 -9.23 -23.37
N ASN A 165 -5.55 -10.35 -23.65
CA ASN A 165 -6.40 -10.54 -24.83
C ASN A 165 -5.70 -10.10 -26.14
N GLY A 166 -4.43 -10.49 -26.31
CA GLY A 166 -3.57 -10.11 -27.44
C GLY A 166 -3.09 -8.65 -27.48
N SER A 167 -3.65 -7.77 -26.66
CA SER A 167 -3.25 -6.36 -26.62
C SER A 167 -2.10 -6.15 -25.64
N GLU A 168 -1.09 -5.40 -26.06
CA GLU A 168 0.03 -5.02 -25.20
C GLU A 168 -0.34 -3.83 -24.32
N ARG A 169 -0.10 -3.96 -23.01
CA ARG A 169 -0.53 -3.01 -22.00
C ARG A 169 0.57 -2.71 -21.00
N VAL A 170 0.91 -1.43 -20.85
CA VAL A 170 1.84 -0.94 -19.84
C VAL A 170 1.09 -0.48 -18.60
N LEU A 171 1.65 -0.76 -17.42
CA LEU A 171 1.17 -0.18 -16.17
C LEU A 171 1.91 1.13 -15.89
N MET A 172 1.16 2.22 -15.88
CA MET A 172 1.68 3.56 -15.65
C MET A 172 2.09 3.73 -14.19
N THR A 173 3.34 4.13 -13.97
CA THR A 173 3.80 4.51 -12.63
C THR A 173 2.99 5.70 -12.12
N SER A 174 2.47 5.60 -10.90
CA SER A 174 1.60 6.62 -10.30
C SER A 174 2.37 7.40 -9.24
N GLU A 175 2.37 8.72 -9.33
CA GLU A 175 2.91 9.63 -8.32
C GLU A 175 1.84 9.90 -7.24
N ASP A 176 2.04 9.36 -6.05
CA ASP A 176 1.19 9.62 -4.89
C ASP A 176 1.91 10.55 -3.90
N LEU A 177 1.15 11.23 -3.05
CA LEU A 177 1.69 11.87 -1.86
C LEU A 177 2.21 10.78 -0.90
N ALA A 178 3.33 11.05 -0.25
CA ALA A 178 3.94 10.12 0.70
C ALA A 178 2.93 9.76 1.80
N PRO A 179 2.60 8.46 1.97
CA PRO A 179 1.73 8.03 3.06
C PRO A 179 2.50 8.12 4.38
N ASN A 180 1.77 7.98 5.50
CA ASN A 180 2.34 7.80 6.84
C ASN A 180 3.26 8.95 7.29
N LYS A 181 3.01 10.16 6.78
CA LYS A 181 3.74 11.38 7.11
C LYS A 181 2.76 12.49 7.49
N ILE A 182 3.10 13.25 8.52
CA ILE A 182 2.39 14.48 8.92
C ILE A 182 2.78 15.61 7.97
N LEU A 183 1.77 16.25 7.38
CA LEU A 183 1.91 17.45 6.55
C LEU A 183 1.08 18.56 7.17
N ALA A 184 1.74 19.64 7.59
CA ALA A 184 1.08 20.83 8.13
C ALA A 184 0.82 21.83 7.00
N GLU A 185 -0.41 22.30 6.86
CA GLU A 185 -0.79 23.28 5.85
C GLU A 185 -1.89 24.21 6.34
N TYR A 186 -2.03 25.34 5.66
CA TYR A 186 -3.21 26.19 5.82
C TYR A 186 -4.33 25.68 4.90
N ASP A 187 -5.54 25.60 5.44
CA ASP A 187 -6.75 25.27 4.69
C ASP A 187 -7.78 26.40 4.83
N SER A 188 -8.73 26.49 3.92
CA SER A 188 -9.77 27.52 3.93
C SER A 188 -11.12 26.91 4.27
N LYS A 189 -11.65 27.18 5.47
CA LYS A 189 -13.01 26.78 5.88
C LYS A 189 -13.90 27.99 6.14
N TYR A 190 -15.02 28.04 5.41
CA TYR A 190 -16.01 29.11 5.50
C TYR A 190 -15.40 30.52 5.36
N GLY A 191 -14.38 30.67 4.51
CA GLY A 191 -13.70 31.94 4.24
C GLY A 191 -12.54 32.29 5.18
N ASP A 192 -12.32 31.52 6.24
CA ASP A 192 -11.21 31.74 7.18
C ASP A 192 -10.10 30.71 6.95
N GLU A 193 -8.88 31.15 7.17
CA GLU A 193 -7.68 30.32 7.12
C GLU A 193 -7.52 29.57 8.45
N ILE A 194 -7.43 28.24 8.37
CA ILE A 194 -7.26 27.35 9.51
C ILE A 194 -5.95 26.57 9.37
N GLN A 195 -5.34 26.21 10.50
CA GLN A 195 -4.13 25.39 10.53
C GLN A 195 -4.54 23.92 10.60
N VAL A 196 -4.00 23.10 9.69
CA VAL A 196 -4.34 21.69 9.60
C VAL A 196 -3.10 20.82 9.46
N ALA A 197 -2.98 19.80 10.30
CA ALA A 197 -2.04 18.71 10.14
C ALA A 197 -2.78 17.51 9.55
N LYS A 198 -2.31 17.03 8.39
CA LYS A 198 -2.93 15.94 7.63
C LYS A 198 -1.97 14.76 7.56
N THR A 199 -2.50 13.55 7.75
CA THR A 199 -1.76 12.30 7.53
C THR A 199 -2.62 11.34 6.71
N PHE A 200 -2.09 10.88 5.57
CA PHE A 200 -2.65 9.73 4.87
C PHE A 200 -2.06 8.44 5.44
N SER A 201 -2.75 7.86 6.41
CA SER A 201 -2.34 6.61 7.02
C SER A 201 -2.70 5.43 6.11
N GLN A 202 -1.71 4.63 5.73
CA GLN A 202 -1.86 3.49 4.83
C GLN A 202 -1.26 2.23 5.46
N ARG A 203 -2.07 1.15 5.51
CA ARG A 203 -1.65 -0.20 5.93
C ARG A 203 -2.44 -1.26 5.16
N ARG A 204 -1.77 -2.33 4.71
CA ARG A 204 -2.39 -3.49 4.02
C ARG A 204 -3.41 -3.10 2.94
N GLY A 205 -3.09 -2.09 2.12
CA GLY A 205 -3.95 -1.58 1.04
C GLY A 205 -5.13 -0.69 1.47
N TYR A 206 -5.43 -0.58 2.77
CA TYR A 206 -6.37 0.40 3.29
C TYR A 206 -5.69 1.77 3.46
N ARG A 207 -6.39 2.85 3.13
CA ARG A 207 -5.91 4.23 3.24
C ARG A 207 -6.94 5.08 3.96
N ALA A 208 -6.56 5.66 5.09
CA ALA A 208 -7.36 6.57 5.90
C ALA A 208 -6.74 7.98 5.88
N LEU A 209 -7.57 9.00 5.71
CA LEU A 209 -7.17 10.39 5.90
C LEU A 209 -7.49 10.79 7.34
N VAL A 210 -6.47 11.12 8.12
CA VAL A 210 -6.60 11.67 9.47
C VAL A 210 -6.23 13.15 9.43
N LEU A 211 -7.11 13.98 9.94
CA LEU A 211 -6.97 15.44 10.02
C LEU A 211 -6.96 15.85 11.48
N CYS A 212 -5.99 16.66 11.88
CA CYS A 212 -6.03 17.43 13.12
C CYS A 212 -6.05 18.89 12.72
N GLU A 213 -7.08 19.63 13.10
CA GLU A 213 -7.26 21.02 12.71
C GLU A 213 -7.50 21.90 13.93
N ARG A 214 -6.95 23.13 13.88
CA ARG A 214 -7.23 24.17 14.85
C ARG A 214 -8.39 25.02 14.32
N ASN A 215 -9.52 24.99 15.02
CA ASN A 215 -10.69 25.76 14.66
C ASN A 215 -10.50 27.26 15.01
N ARG A 216 -11.52 28.08 14.71
CA ARG A 216 -11.46 29.54 14.92
C ARG A 216 -11.39 29.93 16.41
N GLU A 217 -11.91 29.08 17.27
CA GLU A 217 -11.92 29.26 18.73
C GLU A 217 -10.58 28.83 19.36
N GLY A 218 -9.64 28.32 18.55
CA GLY A 218 -8.34 27.86 19.02
C GLY A 218 -8.32 26.40 19.51
N LEU A 219 -9.46 25.72 19.39
CA LEU A 219 -9.62 24.34 19.81
C LEU A 219 -9.18 23.38 18.71
N LEU A 220 -8.59 22.26 19.12
CA LEU A 220 -8.15 21.19 18.25
C LEU A 220 -9.25 20.16 18.06
N GLU A 221 -9.51 19.86 16.81
CA GLU A 221 -10.46 18.83 16.41
C GLU A 221 -9.80 17.80 15.49
N VAL A 222 -10.17 16.54 15.66
CA VAL A 222 -9.65 15.41 14.88
C VAL A 222 -10.77 14.78 14.07
N SER A 223 -10.52 14.54 12.78
CA SER A 223 -11.45 13.84 11.89
C SER A 223 -10.76 12.68 11.19
N PHE A 224 -11.43 11.54 11.12
CA PHE A 224 -10.97 10.33 10.45
C PHE A 224 -12.16 9.48 9.98
N PRO A 225 -11.96 8.48 9.09
CA PRO A 225 -13.05 7.69 8.55
C PRO A 225 -13.84 6.93 9.64
N SER A 226 -15.11 6.62 9.33
CA SER A 226 -16.03 5.89 10.21
C SER A 226 -16.55 6.65 11.44
N VAL A 227 -16.15 7.90 11.65
CA VAL A 227 -16.77 8.83 12.60
C VAL A 227 -17.42 9.98 11.82
N SER A 228 -18.66 10.34 12.15
CA SER A 228 -19.28 11.54 11.58
C SER A 228 -18.77 12.80 12.25
N GLY A 229 -18.24 13.72 11.44
CA GLY A 229 -17.75 15.02 11.88
C GLY A 229 -16.36 14.95 12.48
N SER A 230 -16.07 15.91 13.36
CA SER A 230 -14.81 16.07 14.06
C SER A 230 -15.01 15.80 15.56
N ILE A 231 -13.98 15.28 16.22
CA ILE A 231 -13.96 14.97 17.66
C ILE A 231 -12.98 15.91 18.34
N ASN A 232 -13.27 16.34 19.57
CA ASN A 232 -12.32 17.09 20.37
C ASN A 232 -11.01 16.28 20.56
N PHE A 233 -9.87 16.92 20.35
CA PHE A 233 -8.55 16.29 20.44
C PHE A 233 -8.30 15.60 21.78
N VAL A 234 -8.58 16.28 22.90
CA VAL A 234 -8.38 15.75 24.26
C VAL A 234 -9.25 14.53 24.49
N THR A 235 -10.52 14.56 24.06
CA THR A 235 -11.40 13.39 24.14
C THR A 235 -10.81 12.19 23.40
N LEU A 236 -10.27 12.38 22.19
CA LEU A 236 -9.70 11.27 21.44
C LEU A 236 -8.40 10.74 22.07
N VAL A 237 -7.56 11.61 22.60
CA VAL A 237 -6.29 11.24 23.25
C VAL A 237 -6.54 10.49 24.56
N ARG A 238 -7.52 10.92 25.37
CA ARG A 238 -7.93 10.17 26.56
C ARG A 238 -8.54 8.80 26.22
N ALA A 239 -9.33 8.70 25.15
CA ALA A 239 -9.86 7.42 24.67
C ALA A 239 -8.77 6.44 24.16
N LEU A 240 -7.54 6.92 23.96
CA LEU A 240 -6.38 6.10 23.59
C LEU A 240 -5.51 5.70 24.79
N GLY A 241 -5.87 6.10 26.01
CA GLY A 241 -5.18 5.72 27.26
C GLY A 241 -4.28 6.81 27.86
N LEU A 242 -4.16 8.01 27.27
CA LEU A 242 -3.44 9.13 27.88
C LEU A 242 -4.41 9.98 28.73
N GLU A 243 -4.54 9.66 30.02
CA GLU A 243 -5.51 10.32 30.91
C GLU A 243 -5.00 11.60 31.56
N SER A 244 -3.72 11.65 31.96
CA SER A 244 -3.15 12.75 32.74
C SER A 244 -3.03 14.03 31.91
N ASP A 245 -3.65 15.11 32.36
CA ASP A 245 -3.57 16.44 31.74
C ASP A 245 -2.13 16.93 31.57
N GLU A 246 -1.31 16.72 32.61
CA GLU A 246 0.11 17.06 32.58
C GLU A 246 0.83 16.29 31.47
N GLU A 247 0.53 15.00 31.34
CA GLU A 247 1.13 14.17 30.30
C GLU A 247 0.68 14.60 28.90
N ILE A 248 -0.62 14.84 28.68
CA ILE A 248 -1.15 15.27 27.38
C ILE A 248 -0.44 16.55 26.93
N VAL A 249 -0.33 17.55 27.82
CA VAL A 249 0.32 18.83 27.53
C VAL A 249 1.79 18.64 27.15
N HIS A 250 2.54 17.93 28.00
CA HIS A 250 3.98 17.74 27.80
C HIS A 250 4.32 16.80 26.63
N LYS A 251 3.41 15.90 26.26
CA LYS A 251 3.53 15.05 25.06
C LYS A 251 3.25 15.81 23.77
N VAL A 252 2.40 16.85 23.81
CA VAL A 252 2.22 17.76 22.67
C VAL A 252 3.45 18.64 22.51
N SER A 253 3.82 19.41 23.54
CA SER A 253 5.05 20.21 23.51
C SER A 253 5.42 20.71 24.90
N ASN A 254 6.72 20.92 25.12
CA ASN A 254 7.23 21.62 26.31
C ASN A 254 7.29 23.14 26.13
N ASP A 255 6.88 23.66 24.97
CA ASP A 255 6.94 25.08 24.71
C ASP A 255 5.85 25.86 25.49
N PRO A 256 6.20 26.91 26.27
CA PRO A 256 5.24 27.65 27.07
C PRO A 256 4.07 28.27 26.29
N GLU A 257 4.24 28.62 25.01
CA GLU A 257 3.15 29.17 24.19
C GLU A 257 2.20 28.07 23.73
N VAL A 258 2.73 26.91 23.31
CA VAL A 258 1.92 25.75 22.93
C VAL A 258 1.16 25.19 24.14
N VAL A 259 1.83 25.16 25.30
CA VAL A 259 1.21 24.77 26.58
C VAL A 259 -0.03 25.62 26.88
N LYS A 260 0.01 26.94 26.65
CA LYS A 260 -1.16 27.81 26.86
C LYS A 260 -2.34 27.42 25.97
N TYR A 261 -2.11 27.18 24.68
CA TYR A 261 -3.17 26.71 23.79
C TYR A 261 -3.71 25.35 24.21
N MET A 262 -2.85 24.46 24.70
CA MET A 262 -3.29 23.17 25.21
C MET A 262 -4.13 23.27 26.49
N LEU A 263 -3.84 24.23 27.39
CA LEU A 263 -4.67 24.48 28.57
C LEU A 263 -6.09 24.92 28.18
N GLU A 264 -6.23 25.79 27.18
CA GLU A 264 -7.55 26.18 26.63
C GLU A 264 -8.32 24.96 26.10
N ASN A 265 -7.62 24.02 25.44
CA ASN A 265 -8.20 22.78 24.95
C ASN A 265 -8.63 21.81 26.06
N LEU A 266 -7.89 21.78 27.17
CA LEU A 266 -8.22 20.96 28.34
C LEU A 266 -9.43 21.52 29.11
N GLU A 267 -9.54 22.84 29.24
CA GLU A 267 -10.67 23.49 29.92
C GLU A 267 -12.01 23.21 29.21
N GLU A 268 -12.01 23.14 27.88
CA GLU A 268 -13.21 22.83 27.09
C GLU A 268 -13.53 21.32 27.04
N ALA A 269 -12.60 20.45 27.43
CA ALA A 269 -12.79 19.00 27.35
C ALA A 269 -13.85 18.52 28.37
N GLU A 270 -14.98 18.04 27.86
CA GLU A 270 -16.13 17.60 28.69
C GLU A 270 -15.91 16.26 29.44
N VAL A 271 -14.95 15.45 29.00
CA VAL A 271 -14.65 14.13 29.57
C VAL A 271 -13.51 14.22 30.58
N GLN A 272 -13.40 13.32 31.55
CA GLN A 272 -12.28 13.32 32.51
C GLN A 272 -11.54 11.96 32.59
N SER A 273 -12.14 10.88 32.10
CA SER A 273 -11.55 9.53 32.09
C SER A 273 -11.55 8.90 30.71
N GLU A 274 -10.75 7.84 30.53
CA GLU A 274 -10.76 7.01 29.32
C GLU A 274 -12.16 6.41 29.05
N GLU A 275 -12.81 5.88 30.09
CA GLU A 275 -14.14 5.28 29.96
C GLU A 275 -15.18 6.27 29.43
N GLU A 276 -15.21 7.49 29.98
CA GLU A 276 -16.11 8.55 29.52
C GLU A 276 -15.83 8.95 28.07
N ALA A 277 -14.56 9.02 27.70
CA ALA A 277 -14.12 9.36 26.36
C ALA A 277 -14.55 8.31 25.32
N ILE A 278 -14.42 7.01 25.63
CA ILE A 278 -14.87 5.92 24.77
C ILE A 278 -16.40 5.90 24.68
N GLU A 279 -17.12 6.17 25.77
CA GLU A 279 -18.58 6.29 25.75
C GLU A 279 -19.05 7.40 24.82
N GLU A 280 -18.42 8.57 24.89
CA GLU A 280 -18.77 9.70 24.03
C GLU A 280 -18.47 9.41 22.55
N LEU A 281 -17.34 8.77 22.26
CA LEU A 281 -17.05 8.28 20.91
C LEU A 281 -18.09 7.25 20.43
N GLY A 282 -18.50 6.33 21.32
CA GLY A 282 -19.48 5.29 21.02
C GLY A 282 -20.85 5.86 20.62
N LYS A 283 -21.30 6.93 21.27
CA LYS A 283 -22.55 7.64 20.91
C LYS A 283 -22.48 8.20 19.49
N ARG A 284 -21.32 8.73 19.07
CA ARG A 284 -21.11 9.30 17.74
C ARG A 284 -21.02 8.23 16.65
N VAL A 285 -20.33 7.13 16.92
CA VAL A 285 -20.11 6.06 15.93
C VAL A 285 -21.36 5.21 15.71
N ALA A 286 -22.12 4.91 16.77
CA ALA A 286 -23.28 4.02 16.71
C ALA A 286 -24.49 4.64 17.44
N SER A 287 -24.91 5.81 16.95
CA SER A 287 -26.08 6.52 17.48
C SER A 287 -27.34 5.63 17.45
N GLY A 288 -28.08 5.61 18.57
CA GLY A 288 -29.32 4.84 18.72
C GLY A 288 -29.16 3.34 19.01
N GLN A 289 -27.93 2.82 19.14
CA GLN A 289 -27.67 1.44 19.55
C GLN A 289 -27.48 1.32 21.08
N GLY A 290 -27.55 0.10 21.61
CA GLY A 290 -27.32 -0.15 23.04
C GLY A 290 -25.87 0.15 23.45
N LYS A 291 -25.67 0.57 24.71
CA LYS A 291 -24.38 1.00 25.27
C LYS A 291 -23.23 0.00 25.00
N ASN A 292 -23.47 -1.29 25.23
CA ASN A 292 -22.46 -2.34 24.98
C ASN A 292 -22.04 -2.44 23.50
N TYR A 293 -22.97 -2.22 22.57
CA TYR A 293 -22.65 -2.22 21.14
C TYR A 293 -21.87 -0.97 20.75
N GLN A 294 -22.23 0.19 21.32
CA GLN A 294 -21.53 1.46 21.12
C GLN A 294 -20.06 1.36 21.56
N LEU A 295 -19.81 0.83 22.76
CA LEU A 295 -18.46 0.63 23.29
C LEU A 295 -17.63 -0.31 22.42
N LYS A 296 -18.18 -1.48 22.05
CA LYS A 296 -17.51 -2.43 21.16
C LYS A 296 -17.17 -1.81 19.80
N ARG A 297 -18.11 -1.02 19.26
CA ARG A 297 -17.92 -0.37 17.97
C ARG A 297 -16.91 0.78 18.03
N ALA A 298 -16.88 1.55 19.11
CA ALA A 298 -15.89 2.62 19.34
C ALA A 298 -14.47 2.07 19.36
N ASN A 299 -14.21 1.05 20.19
CA ASN A 299 -12.92 0.35 20.25
C ASN A 299 -12.51 -0.16 18.87
N TYR A 300 -13.38 -0.92 18.20
CA TYR A 300 -13.12 -1.42 16.84
C TYR A 300 -12.74 -0.29 15.87
N VAL A 301 -13.38 0.87 15.97
CA VAL A 301 -13.10 2.00 15.08
C VAL A 301 -11.76 2.66 15.37
N ILE A 302 -11.40 2.86 16.63
CA ILE A 302 -10.08 3.33 17.05
C ILE A 302 -8.99 2.37 16.56
N ASP A 303 -9.19 1.07 16.75
CA ASP A 303 -8.14 0.09 16.47
C ASP A 303 -7.90 -0.09 14.97
N ARG A 304 -8.96 -0.09 14.16
CA ARG A 304 -8.89 -0.43 12.73
C ARG A 304 -8.86 0.78 11.79
N TYR A 305 -9.48 1.91 12.15
CA TYR A 305 -9.61 3.06 11.23
C TYR A 305 -8.73 4.26 11.59
N LEU A 306 -8.43 4.48 12.88
CA LEU A 306 -7.54 5.55 13.29
C LEU A 306 -6.08 5.13 13.11
N LEU A 307 -5.34 5.89 12.30
CA LEU A 307 -3.90 5.74 12.05
C LEU A 307 -3.46 4.27 11.87
N PRO A 308 -4.12 3.46 11.01
CA PRO A 308 -3.89 2.02 10.90
C PRO A 308 -2.42 1.63 10.66
N HIS A 309 -1.61 2.50 10.06
CA HIS A 309 -0.17 2.28 9.88
C HIS A 309 0.67 2.08 11.14
N LEU A 310 0.18 2.51 12.32
CA LEU A 310 0.88 2.33 13.60
C LEU A 310 0.55 1.01 14.29
N HIS A 311 -0.35 0.21 13.71
CA HIS A 311 -0.63 -1.10 14.25
C HIS A 311 0.51 -2.06 13.88
N GLU A 312 1.17 -2.57 14.91
CA GLU A 312 2.26 -3.54 14.82
C GLU A 312 1.72 -4.91 15.25
N ASP A 313 2.05 -5.96 14.49
CA ASP A 313 1.56 -7.30 14.78
C ASP A 313 2.40 -7.89 15.94
N GLY A 314 1.75 -8.46 16.96
CA GLY A 314 2.41 -9.01 18.15
C GLY A 314 2.61 -8.02 19.30
N VAL A 315 2.15 -6.78 19.16
CA VAL A 315 2.12 -5.76 20.23
C VAL A 315 0.71 -5.68 20.81
N GLU A 316 0.60 -5.53 22.14
CA GLU A 316 -0.68 -5.39 22.82
C GLU A 316 -1.45 -4.17 22.32
N GLU A 317 -2.79 -4.28 22.25
CA GLU A 317 -3.63 -3.22 21.68
C GLU A 317 -3.53 -1.90 22.46
N GLU A 318 -3.30 -1.97 23.77
CA GLU A 318 -3.10 -0.81 24.65
C GLU A 318 -1.86 0.00 24.25
N ASP A 319 -0.72 -0.67 24.03
CA ASP A 319 0.52 -0.02 23.60
C ASP A 319 0.38 0.60 22.19
N VAL A 320 -0.32 -0.08 21.28
CA VAL A 320 -0.65 0.45 19.95
C VAL A 320 -1.52 1.72 20.05
N ARG A 321 -2.43 1.79 21.03
CA ARG A 321 -3.25 2.99 21.25
C ARG A 321 -2.43 4.16 21.78
N ILE A 322 -1.52 3.91 22.74
CA ILE A 322 -0.58 4.93 23.23
C ILE A 322 0.31 5.46 22.09
N ASN A 323 0.79 4.59 21.21
CA ASN A 323 1.50 4.97 19.98
C ASN A 323 0.69 5.95 19.11
N LYS A 324 -0.58 5.63 18.87
CA LYS A 324 -1.49 6.50 18.11
C LYS A 324 -1.70 7.84 18.82
N ALA A 325 -1.77 7.84 20.15
CA ALA A 325 -1.93 9.05 20.95
C ALA A 325 -0.71 9.96 20.80
N HIS A 326 0.51 9.42 20.91
CA HIS A 326 1.74 10.18 20.68
C HIS A 326 1.85 10.74 19.26
N TYR A 327 1.43 9.98 18.25
CA TYR A 327 1.39 10.48 16.87
C TYR A 327 0.38 11.62 16.70
N LEU A 328 -0.80 11.54 17.34
CA LEU A 328 -1.77 12.64 17.37
C LEU A 328 -1.21 13.88 18.09
N CYS A 329 -0.51 13.71 19.21
CA CYS A 329 0.18 14.82 19.90
C CYS A 329 1.19 15.51 18.97
N ARG A 330 1.95 14.73 18.18
CA ARG A 330 2.86 15.28 17.15
C ARG A 330 2.12 16.04 16.04
N MET A 331 0.91 15.59 15.66
CA MET A 331 0.06 16.32 14.70
C MET A 331 -0.45 17.64 15.30
N ALA A 332 -0.89 17.62 16.56
CA ALA A 332 -1.32 18.80 17.29
C ALA A 332 -0.19 19.84 17.43
N GLU A 333 1.02 19.40 17.79
CA GLU A 333 2.19 20.28 17.85
C GLU A 333 2.45 20.95 16.51
N ALA A 334 2.41 20.20 15.41
CA ALA A 334 2.61 20.77 14.07
C ALA A 334 1.56 21.83 13.71
N CYS A 335 0.30 21.66 14.14
CA CYS A 335 -0.75 22.69 13.99
C CYS A 335 -0.42 23.96 14.77
N PHE A 336 0.03 23.83 16.02
CA PHE A 336 0.36 24.99 16.85
C PHE A 336 1.64 25.70 16.40
N GLU A 337 2.68 24.96 15.98
CA GLU A 337 3.88 25.54 15.40
C GLU A 337 3.54 26.39 14.16
N LEU A 338 2.62 25.91 13.32
CA LEU A 338 2.12 26.63 12.15
C LEU A 338 1.31 27.87 12.56
N ALA A 339 0.49 27.78 13.62
CA ALA A 339 -0.26 28.92 14.16
C ALA A 339 0.65 30.00 14.75
N LEU A 340 1.75 29.60 15.39
CA LEU A 340 2.76 30.49 15.98
C LEU A 340 3.75 31.04 14.94
N GLY A 341 3.68 30.61 13.68
CA GLY A 341 4.61 31.01 12.61
C GLY A 341 6.04 30.48 12.80
N ARG A 342 6.20 29.42 13.59
CA ARG A 342 7.50 28.76 13.85
C ARG A 342 7.81 27.65 12.85
N ARG A 343 6.79 27.21 12.13
CA ARG A 343 6.84 26.24 11.05
C ARG A 343 6.21 26.85 9.80
N GLU A 344 6.81 26.60 8.65
CA GLU A 344 6.24 26.92 7.35
C GLU A 344 5.30 25.80 6.88
N SER A 345 4.33 26.14 6.01
CA SER A 345 3.47 25.15 5.39
C SER A 345 4.32 24.12 4.61
N ASP A 346 4.05 22.84 4.83
CA ASP A 346 4.73 21.75 4.15
C ASP A 346 4.41 21.78 2.64
N ASP A 347 5.45 21.81 1.81
CA ASP A 347 5.34 21.75 0.36
C ASP A 347 4.99 20.31 -0.09
N LYS A 348 3.75 20.10 -0.53
CA LYS A 348 3.23 18.81 -1.01
C LYS A 348 3.84 18.35 -2.34
N ASP A 349 4.44 19.26 -3.10
CA ASP A 349 5.02 19.01 -4.42
C ASP A 349 6.53 18.80 -4.38
N HIS A 350 7.17 19.11 -3.24
CA HIS A 350 8.52 18.66 -2.93
C HIS A 350 8.64 17.12 -2.99
N TYR A 351 9.58 16.59 -3.77
CA TYR A 351 9.70 15.13 -4.01
C TYR A 351 10.02 14.30 -2.76
N ALA A 352 10.53 14.91 -1.68
CA ALA A 352 10.63 14.24 -0.38
C ALA A 352 9.27 13.78 0.16
N ASN A 353 8.20 14.50 -0.23
CA ASN A 353 6.80 14.27 0.16
C ASN A 353 6.01 13.51 -0.92
N LYS A 354 6.66 13.04 -1.99
CA LYS A 354 6.04 12.19 -3.03
C LYS A 354 6.59 10.77 -2.95
N ARG A 355 5.78 9.80 -3.36
CA ARG A 355 6.20 8.40 -3.57
C ARG A 355 5.65 7.91 -4.91
N LEU A 356 6.38 7.02 -5.54
CA LEU A 356 6.02 6.46 -6.84
C LEU A 356 5.53 5.03 -6.62
N LYS A 357 4.28 4.75 -7.01
CA LYS A 357 3.75 3.39 -7.08
C LYS A 357 4.04 2.81 -8.46
N VAL A 358 4.95 1.86 -8.50
CA VAL A 358 5.37 1.16 -9.72
C VAL A 358 4.53 -0.09 -9.97
N SER A 359 4.83 -0.83 -11.05
CA SER A 359 4.06 -2.00 -11.49
C SER A 359 3.86 -3.06 -10.40
N GLY A 360 4.89 -3.40 -9.63
CA GLY A 360 4.78 -4.37 -8.54
C GLY A 360 3.88 -3.91 -7.41
N ASP A 361 3.96 -2.64 -6.99
CA ASP A 361 3.08 -2.08 -5.94
C ASP A 361 1.62 -2.09 -6.38
N LEU A 362 1.37 -1.70 -7.64
CA LEU A 362 0.05 -1.71 -8.23
C LEU A 362 -0.51 -3.13 -8.31
N MET A 363 0.31 -4.10 -8.72
CA MET A 363 -0.04 -5.52 -8.78
C MET A 363 -0.27 -6.12 -7.39
N LYS A 364 0.49 -5.71 -6.37
CA LYS A 364 0.27 -6.10 -4.96
C LYS A 364 -1.09 -5.62 -4.46
N ASP A 365 -1.43 -4.34 -4.68
CA ASP A 365 -2.74 -3.79 -4.33
C ASP A 365 -3.89 -4.50 -5.06
N LEU A 366 -3.68 -4.84 -6.34
CA LEU A 366 -4.65 -5.56 -7.16
C LEU A 366 -4.83 -7.02 -6.68
N PHE A 367 -3.73 -7.73 -6.44
CA PHE A 367 -3.74 -9.10 -5.94
C PHE A 367 -4.41 -9.20 -4.57
N ARG A 368 -4.14 -8.27 -3.64
CA ARG A 368 -4.83 -8.20 -2.36
C ARG A 368 -6.34 -8.08 -2.51
N THR A 369 -6.80 -7.25 -3.44
CA THR A 369 -8.23 -7.09 -3.71
C THR A 369 -8.83 -8.35 -4.34
N ALA A 370 -8.11 -8.98 -5.26
CA ALA A 370 -8.52 -10.23 -5.91
C ALA A 370 -8.58 -11.40 -4.92
N LEU A 371 -7.57 -11.56 -4.06
CA LEU A 371 -7.50 -12.57 -3.01
C LEU A 371 -8.64 -12.38 -2.00
N ASN A 372 -8.92 -11.16 -1.56
CA ASN A 372 -10.07 -10.87 -0.69
C ASN A 372 -11.42 -11.19 -1.35
N LYS A 373 -11.50 -11.15 -2.68
CA LYS A 373 -12.70 -11.57 -3.40
C LYS A 373 -12.80 -13.10 -3.51
N LEU A 374 -11.68 -13.77 -3.78
CA LEU A 374 -11.58 -15.23 -3.76
C LEU A 374 -11.91 -15.79 -2.37
N ALA A 375 -11.36 -15.20 -1.31
CA ALA A 375 -11.62 -15.62 0.07
C ALA A 375 -13.11 -15.53 0.44
N ARG A 376 -13.79 -14.45 0.05
CA ARG A 376 -15.25 -14.33 0.23
C ARG A 376 -16.02 -15.38 -0.57
N ASP A 377 -15.53 -15.75 -1.75
CA ASP A 377 -16.15 -16.80 -2.55
C ASP A 377 -15.98 -18.18 -1.92
N VAL A 378 -14.76 -18.48 -1.46
CA VAL A 378 -14.40 -19.70 -0.73
C VAL A 378 -15.27 -19.86 0.52
N LYS A 379 -15.38 -18.81 1.35
CA LYS A 379 -16.30 -18.75 2.51
C LYS A 379 -17.71 -19.15 2.10
N TYR A 380 -18.27 -18.49 1.09
CA TYR A 380 -19.62 -18.75 0.61
C TYR A 380 -19.82 -20.18 0.08
N GLN A 381 -18.84 -20.73 -0.64
CA GLN A 381 -18.93 -22.11 -1.13
C GLN A 381 -18.83 -23.13 0.00
N LEU A 382 -17.99 -22.90 1.01
CA LEU A 382 -17.88 -23.76 2.20
C LEU A 382 -19.19 -23.80 2.99
N GLU A 383 -19.77 -22.64 3.29
CA GLU A 383 -21.05 -22.54 4.00
C GLU A 383 -22.16 -23.29 3.25
N ARG A 384 -22.21 -23.15 1.92
CA ARG A 384 -23.19 -23.88 1.10
C ARG A 384 -22.93 -25.37 1.00
N ALA A 385 -21.67 -25.79 0.99
CA ALA A 385 -21.30 -27.21 0.98
C ALA A 385 -21.68 -27.86 2.32
N ASN A 386 -21.41 -27.17 3.43
CA ASN A 386 -21.76 -27.60 4.78
C ASN A 386 -23.28 -27.70 4.97
N MET A 387 -24.06 -26.69 4.55
CA MET A 387 -25.53 -26.72 4.59
C MET A 387 -26.14 -27.89 3.80
N ARG A 388 -25.41 -28.45 2.84
CA ARG A 388 -25.84 -29.60 2.03
C ARG A 388 -25.24 -30.93 2.48
N ASN A 389 -24.54 -30.97 3.62
CA ASN A 389 -23.82 -32.14 4.14
C ASN A 389 -22.88 -32.77 3.09
N ARG A 390 -22.23 -31.95 2.27
CA ARG A 390 -21.20 -32.41 1.33
C ARG A 390 -19.85 -32.47 2.05
N GLN A 391 -18.99 -33.39 1.61
CA GLN A 391 -17.60 -33.40 2.05
C GLN A 391 -16.94 -32.07 1.66
N LEU A 392 -16.30 -31.44 2.64
CA LEU A 392 -15.54 -30.21 2.44
C LEU A 392 -14.20 -30.60 1.82
N SER A 393 -13.95 -30.14 0.59
CA SER A 393 -12.66 -30.29 -0.06
C SER A 393 -12.27 -29.01 -0.76
N VAL A 394 -10.98 -28.65 -0.63
CA VAL A 394 -10.39 -27.43 -1.18
C VAL A 394 -10.66 -27.32 -2.67
N ASN A 395 -10.41 -28.39 -3.43
CA ASN A 395 -10.56 -28.41 -4.89
C ASN A 395 -12.00 -28.17 -5.37
N THR A 396 -13.00 -28.48 -4.53
CA THR A 396 -14.41 -28.27 -4.89
C THR A 396 -14.91 -26.87 -4.59
N VAL A 397 -14.22 -26.17 -3.69
CA VAL A 397 -14.62 -24.86 -3.14
C VAL A 397 -13.93 -23.72 -3.89
N VAL A 398 -12.68 -23.93 -4.30
CA VAL A 398 -11.87 -22.93 -5.01
C VAL A 398 -12.28 -22.84 -6.47
N ARG A 399 -12.63 -21.64 -6.91
CA ARG A 399 -12.94 -21.33 -8.32
C ARG A 399 -11.86 -20.44 -8.92
N SER A 400 -11.03 -21.00 -9.78
CA SER A 400 -9.85 -20.33 -10.37
C SER A 400 -10.18 -19.06 -11.15
N ASP A 401 -11.38 -19.00 -11.74
CA ASP A 401 -11.78 -17.88 -12.59
C ASP A 401 -12.00 -16.59 -11.80
N VAL A 402 -12.40 -16.69 -10.52
CA VAL A 402 -12.67 -15.54 -9.65
C VAL A 402 -11.42 -14.69 -9.46
N LEU A 403 -10.26 -15.31 -9.24
CA LEU A 403 -8.99 -14.61 -9.13
C LEU A 403 -8.55 -14.08 -10.50
N THR A 404 -8.60 -14.94 -11.52
CA THR A 404 -8.12 -14.64 -12.88
C THR A 404 -8.81 -13.42 -13.48
N GLU A 405 -10.15 -13.40 -13.49
CA GLU A 405 -10.92 -12.26 -14.03
C GLU A 405 -10.65 -10.97 -13.26
N ARG A 406 -10.43 -11.06 -11.95
CA ARG A 406 -10.15 -9.89 -11.10
C ARG A 406 -8.76 -9.32 -11.31
N LEU A 407 -7.82 -10.12 -11.81
CA LEU A 407 -6.49 -9.67 -12.22
C LEU A 407 -6.51 -9.14 -13.67
N GLU A 408 -7.12 -9.87 -14.60
CA GLU A 408 -7.08 -9.53 -16.03
C GLU A 408 -7.92 -8.30 -16.39
N HIS A 409 -9.13 -8.16 -15.83
CA HIS A 409 -10.05 -7.07 -16.20
C HIS A 409 -9.50 -5.66 -15.89
N PRO A 410 -8.92 -5.39 -14.70
CA PRO A 410 -8.31 -4.09 -14.41
C PRO A 410 -7.12 -3.75 -15.31
N ILE A 411 -6.33 -4.76 -15.72
CA ILE A 411 -5.26 -4.56 -16.68
C ILE A 411 -5.87 -4.23 -18.04
N ALA A 412 -6.81 -5.04 -18.55
CA ALA A 412 -7.45 -4.83 -19.85
C ALA A 412 -8.17 -3.48 -20.00
N THR A 413 -8.82 -2.99 -18.94
CA THR A 413 -9.63 -1.76 -18.98
C THR A 413 -8.89 -0.52 -18.50
N GLY A 414 -7.82 -0.69 -17.71
CA GLY A 414 -7.14 0.40 -17.01
C GLY A 414 -7.92 0.95 -15.80
N ASN A 415 -9.08 0.39 -15.46
CA ASN A 415 -9.83 0.72 -14.25
C ASN A 415 -9.30 -0.12 -13.10
N TRP A 416 -8.61 0.53 -12.18
CA TRP A 416 -7.88 -0.10 -11.09
C TRP A 416 -8.67 -0.08 -9.78
N VAL A 417 -8.15 -0.81 -8.80
CA VAL A 417 -8.70 -0.82 -7.44
C VAL A 417 -8.60 0.57 -6.79
N GLY A 418 -9.53 0.87 -5.88
CA GLY A 418 -9.58 2.16 -5.18
C GLY A 418 -10.07 3.35 -6.03
N GLY A 419 -10.81 3.08 -7.12
CA GLY A 419 -11.42 4.13 -7.96
C GLY A 419 -10.45 4.84 -8.91
N ARG A 420 -9.22 4.33 -9.05
CA ARG A 420 -8.22 4.88 -9.98
C ARG A 420 -8.53 4.42 -11.41
N SER A 421 -8.42 5.31 -12.39
CA SER A 421 -8.67 5.01 -13.81
C SER A 421 -7.48 5.36 -14.69
N GLY A 422 -7.25 4.60 -15.77
CA GLY A 422 -6.15 4.79 -16.72
C GLY A 422 -4.77 4.34 -16.21
N VAL A 423 -4.74 3.46 -15.20
CA VAL A 423 -3.49 2.90 -14.66
C VAL A 423 -2.83 1.99 -15.69
N SER A 424 -3.61 1.20 -16.43
CA SER A 424 -3.11 0.44 -17.57
C SER A 424 -3.47 1.13 -18.88
N GLN A 425 -2.50 1.26 -19.78
CA GLN A 425 -2.66 1.87 -21.11
C GLN A 425 -2.13 0.94 -22.19
N LEU A 426 -2.64 1.09 -23.42
CA LEU A 426 -2.07 0.39 -24.57
C LEU A 426 -0.66 0.89 -24.82
N VAL A 427 0.29 -0.02 -25.05
CA VAL A 427 1.67 0.37 -25.37
C VAL A 427 1.67 1.21 -26.64
N ASP A 428 2.47 2.29 -26.64
CA ASP A 428 2.59 3.17 -27.81
C ASP A 428 3.61 2.57 -28.77
N ARG A 429 3.12 1.85 -29.77
CA ARG A 429 3.92 1.19 -30.81
C ARG A 429 4.05 2.05 -32.09
N THR A 430 3.89 3.37 -31.99
CA THR A 430 4.05 4.26 -33.16
C THR A 430 5.46 4.20 -33.73
N ASP A 431 6.47 4.24 -32.84
CA ASP A 431 7.87 4.03 -33.16
C ASP A 431 8.61 3.46 -31.93
N PHE A 432 9.90 3.15 -32.08
CA PHE A 432 10.72 2.60 -31.00
C PHE A 432 10.84 3.55 -29.80
N MET A 433 10.99 4.86 -30.04
CA MET A 433 11.10 5.86 -28.99
C MET A 433 9.80 6.03 -28.21
N GLY A 434 8.65 5.87 -28.87
CA GLY A 434 7.33 5.86 -28.27
C GLY A 434 7.21 4.79 -27.18
N VAL A 435 7.70 3.57 -27.44
CA VAL A 435 7.72 2.48 -26.46
C VAL A 435 8.58 2.86 -25.26
N LEU A 436 9.82 3.32 -25.50
CA LEU A 436 10.74 3.68 -24.40
C LEU A 436 10.22 4.83 -23.55
N SER A 437 9.66 5.87 -24.18
CA SER A 437 9.02 6.99 -23.49
C SER A 437 7.83 6.50 -22.66
N HIS A 438 6.97 5.65 -23.24
CA HIS A 438 5.79 5.16 -22.54
C HIS A 438 6.14 4.31 -21.30
N LEU A 439 7.17 3.47 -21.38
CA LEU A 439 7.66 2.68 -20.24
C LEU A 439 8.28 3.55 -19.13
N ARG A 440 8.75 4.76 -19.43
CA ARG A 440 9.36 5.67 -18.45
C ARG A 440 8.44 6.80 -18.01
N ARG A 441 7.17 6.73 -18.41
CA ARG A 441 6.17 7.74 -18.13
C ARG A 441 5.53 7.50 -16.77
N LEU A 442 5.42 8.58 -16.00
CA LEU A 442 4.68 8.62 -14.73
C LEU A 442 3.46 9.55 -14.86
N ARG A 443 2.50 9.35 -13.97
CA ARG A 443 1.29 10.18 -13.92
C ARG A 443 0.94 10.57 -12.50
N SER A 444 0.42 11.79 -12.34
CA SER A 444 -0.29 12.22 -11.15
C SER A 444 -1.76 11.76 -11.20
N PRO A 445 -2.36 11.30 -10.09
CA PRO A 445 -3.76 10.91 -10.01
C PRO A 445 -4.72 12.10 -9.91
N LEU A 446 -4.21 13.34 -9.92
CA LEU A 446 -5.01 14.56 -9.83
C LEU A 446 -5.97 14.74 -11.01
N SER A 447 -7.01 15.53 -10.77
CA SER A 447 -8.03 15.79 -11.79
C SER A 447 -7.45 16.61 -12.94
N ARG A 448 -7.75 16.21 -14.17
CA ARG A 448 -7.36 16.95 -15.38
C ARG A 448 -8.18 18.22 -15.58
N SER A 449 -9.39 18.27 -15.01
CA SER A 449 -10.32 19.39 -15.18
C SER A 449 -10.04 20.56 -14.23
N GLN A 450 -9.33 20.32 -13.13
CA GLN A 450 -9.02 21.35 -12.15
C GLN A 450 -7.67 22.01 -12.44
N PRO A 451 -7.56 23.32 -12.24
CA PRO A 451 -6.31 24.05 -12.42
C PRO A 451 -5.41 23.86 -11.18
N HIS A 452 -4.64 22.78 -11.18
CA HIS A 452 -3.61 22.51 -10.17
C HIS A 452 -2.31 23.24 -10.52
N PHE A 453 -2.23 24.56 -10.30
CA PHE A 453 -1.07 25.37 -10.71
C PHE A 453 0.25 24.86 -10.11
N GLU A 454 0.36 24.80 -8.79
CA GLU A 454 1.58 24.36 -8.08
C GLU A 454 2.01 22.94 -8.48
N ALA A 455 1.06 22.01 -8.57
CA ALA A 455 1.37 20.62 -8.92
C ALA A 455 1.80 20.42 -10.40
N ARG A 456 1.41 21.35 -11.29
CA ARG A 456 1.79 21.32 -12.71
C ARG A 456 3.14 22.01 -12.97
N ASP A 457 3.56 22.91 -12.09
CA ASP A 457 4.80 23.65 -12.24
C ASP A 457 6.03 22.73 -12.12
N LEU A 458 7.10 23.13 -12.79
CA LEU A 458 8.38 22.44 -12.71
C LEU A 458 9.02 22.70 -11.35
N HIS A 459 8.85 21.78 -10.42
CA HIS A 459 9.43 21.89 -9.08
C HIS A 459 10.95 21.64 -9.10
N ALA A 460 11.74 22.42 -8.36
CA ALA A 460 13.21 22.32 -8.38
C ALA A 460 13.73 20.92 -7.98
N THR A 461 13.02 20.23 -7.08
CA THR A 461 13.38 18.86 -6.65
C THR A 461 13.23 17.82 -7.74
N GLN A 462 12.56 18.14 -8.85
CA GLN A 462 12.43 17.24 -10.00
C GLN A 462 13.76 17.10 -10.77
N TRP A 463 14.73 17.99 -10.53
CA TRP A 463 16.06 17.93 -11.14
C TRP A 463 16.70 16.55 -11.02
N GLY A 464 17.06 15.97 -12.16
CA GLY A 464 17.68 14.64 -12.26
C GLY A 464 16.74 13.45 -12.00
N ARG A 465 15.46 13.70 -11.66
CA ARG A 465 14.44 12.67 -11.40
C ARG A 465 13.40 12.61 -12.52
N ILE A 466 12.98 13.77 -13.01
CA ILE A 466 11.95 13.93 -14.04
C ILE A 466 12.54 14.76 -15.20
N GLY A 467 12.18 14.41 -16.43
CA GLY A 467 12.52 15.17 -17.62
C GLY A 467 11.78 16.51 -17.62
N PRO A 468 12.47 17.66 -17.66
CA PRO A 468 11.82 18.98 -17.55
C PRO A 468 11.01 19.37 -18.79
N SER A 469 11.29 18.75 -19.94
CA SER A 469 10.66 19.05 -21.22
C SER A 469 9.61 18.04 -21.66
N GLU A 470 9.63 16.82 -21.13
CA GLU A 470 8.85 15.70 -21.65
C GLU A 470 7.51 15.58 -20.91
N THR A 471 6.62 16.53 -21.21
CA THR A 471 5.21 16.55 -20.79
C THR A 471 4.32 16.72 -22.03
N PRO A 472 3.21 15.97 -22.15
CA PRO A 472 2.27 16.20 -23.25
C PRO A 472 1.58 17.56 -23.09
N GLU A 473 1.23 18.18 -24.22
CA GLU A 473 0.42 19.41 -24.24
C GLU A 473 -1.04 19.14 -23.82
N GLY A 474 -1.79 20.21 -23.57
CA GLY A 474 -3.21 20.16 -23.23
C GLY A 474 -3.48 19.83 -21.75
N PRO A 475 -4.62 19.20 -21.41
CA PRO A 475 -5.04 19.01 -20.02
C PRO A 475 -4.07 18.18 -19.16
N ASN A 476 -3.22 17.37 -19.79
CA ASN A 476 -2.23 16.53 -19.12
C ASN A 476 -0.91 17.26 -18.82
N CYS A 477 -0.74 18.50 -19.30
CA CYS A 477 0.48 19.27 -19.11
C CYS A 477 0.82 19.43 -17.62
N GLY A 478 1.99 18.96 -17.21
CA GLY A 478 2.46 18.96 -15.82
C GLY A 478 1.89 17.85 -14.94
N LEU A 479 0.88 17.09 -15.39
CA LEU A 479 0.32 15.94 -14.65
C LEU A 479 0.85 14.60 -15.16
N VAL A 480 1.24 14.53 -16.43
CA VAL A 480 1.93 13.39 -17.02
C VAL A 480 3.35 13.82 -17.31
N LYS A 481 4.32 13.06 -16.78
CA LYS A 481 5.74 13.41 -16.84
C LYS A 481 6.52 12.16 -17.23
N ASN A 482 7.80 12.31 -17.57
CA ASN A 482 8.68 11.17 -17.85
C ASN A 482 9.90 11.21 -16.93
N PHE A 483 10.43 10.05 -16.58
CA PHE A 483 11.64 9.99 -15.77
C PHE A 483 12.85 10.55 -16.50
N ALA A 484 13.69 11.27 -15.77
CA ALA A 484 15.01 11.63 -16.25
C ALA A 484 15.83 10.36 -16.48
N GLN A 485 16.80 10.42 -17.41
CA GLN A 485 17.59 9.25 -17.81
C GLN A 485 18.27 8.56 -16.62
N SER A 486 18.85 9.34 -15.70
CA SER A 486 19.65 8.88 -14.54
C SER A 486 18.84 8.58 -13.28
N MET A 487 17.54 8.39 -13.39
CA MET A 487 16.69 8.11 -12.23
C MET A 487 16.88 6.66 -11.75
N GLU A 488 16.93 6.48 -10.43
CA GLU A 488 16.80 5.18 -9.77
C GLU A 488 15.67 5.23 -8.72
N LEU A 489 15.01 4.09 -8.51
CA LEU A 489 14.02 3.91 -7.46
C LEU A 489 14.58 3.05 -6.33
N SER A 490 14.35 3.50 -5.10
CA SER A 490 14.61 2.72 -3.91
C SER A 490 13.76 1.45 -3.88
N GLN A 491 14.31 0.39 -3.30
CA GLN A 491 13.57 -0.82 -2.96
C GLN A 491 13.20 -0.81 -1.48
N ASN A 492 12.21 -1.61 -1.10
CA ASN A 492 11.89 -1.80 0.32
C ASN A 492 13.02 -2.58 1.01
N VAL A 493 13.21 -2.28 2.29
CA VAL A 493 14.11 -3.05 3.17
C VAL A 493 13.43 -4.38 3.52
N GLU A 494 14.19 -5.46 3.52
CA GLU A 494 13.66 -6.81 3.76
C GLU A 494 13.24 -7.03 5.21
N ASP A 495 14.05 -6.54 6.15
CA ASP A 495 13.79 -6.64 7.57
C ASP A 495 13.79 -5.23 8.20
N GLU A 496 12.58 -4.68 8.40
CA GLU A 496 12.41 -3.41 9.11
C GLU A 496 12.86 -3.49 10.58
N GLN A 497 12.78 -4.66 11.21
CA GLN A 497 13.18 -4.85 12.61
C GLN A 497 14.70 -4.86 12.76
N GLU A 498 15.42 -5.44 11.79
CA GLU A 498 16.88 -5.33 11.72
C GLU A 498 17.32 -3.87 11.62
N LEU A 499 16.71 -3.08 10.74
CA LEU A 499 17.00 -1.65 10.64
C LEU A 499 16.74 -0.91 11.96
N LYS A 500 15.63 -1.20 12.64
CA LYS A 500 15.36 -0.60 13.96
C LYS A 500 16.40 -1.02 15.01
N ARG A 501 16.86 -2.29 15.00
CA ARG A 501 17.95 -2.78 15.87
C ARG A 501 19.27 -2.06 15.61
N GLU A 502 19.63 -1.85 14.35
CA GLU A 502 20.82 -1.09 13.98
C GLU A 502 20.73 0.34 14.53
N LEU A 503 19.60 1.03 14.35
CA LEU A 503 19.39 2.37 14.90
C LEU A 503 19.52 2.40 16.43
N ALA A 504 18.94 1.42 17.12
CA ALA A 504 19.06 1.30 18.57
C ALA A 504 20.53 1.10 19.02
N SER A 505 21.29 0.30 18.25
CA SER A 505 22.74 0.10 18.48
C SER A 505 23.56 1.38 18.30
N MET A 506 23.10 2.29 17.42
CA MET A 506 23.71 3.60 17.20
C MET A 506 23.34 4.64 18.25
N GLY A 507 22.55 4.26 19.27
CA GLY A 507 22.16 5.13 20.38
C GLY A 507 20.84 5.86 20.18
N VAL A 508 20.02 5.48 19.19
CA VAL A 508 18.63 5.94 19.11
C VAL A 508 17.84 5.28 20.23
N GLU A 509 17.26 6.08 21.12
CA GLU A 509 16.40 5.59 22.18
C GLU A 509 14.95 5.46 21.68
N GLY A 510 14.32 4.33 22.01
CA GLY A 510 12.89 4.15 21.77
C GLY A 510 12.06 5.10 22.62
N ILE A 511 10.78 5.24 22.28
CA ILE A 511 9.84 6.02 23.10
C ILE A 511 9.60 5.23 24.39
N PRO A 512 9.76 5.82 25.60
CA PRO A 512 9.54 5.10 26.86
C PRO A 512 8.14 4.48 26.93
N GLY A 513 8.06 3.20 27.29
CA GLY A 513 6.80 2.43 27.34
C GLY A 513 6.45 1.68 26.05
N LEU A 514 7.22 1.88 24.97
CA LEU A 514 7.08 1.17 23.70
C LEU A 514 8.37 0.40 23.49
N GLU A 515 8.27 -0.90 23.20
CA GLU A 515 9.39 -1.85 23.16
C GLU A 515 10.70 -1.18 22.72
N GLY A 516 11.51 -0.84 23.72
CA GLY A 516 12.90 -0.55 23.51
C GLY A 516 13.47 -1.85 23.01
N ILE A 517 13.78 -1.92 21.71
CA ILE A 517 14.53 -3.04 21.14
C ILE A 517 15.69 -3.30 22.09
N GLU A 518 15.64 -4.45 22.75
CA GLU A 518 16.68 -4.81 23.70
C GLU A 518 18.01 -4.65 22.99
N ARG A 519 18.88 -3.80 23.54
CA ARG A 519 20.26 -3.72 23.07
C ARG A 519 20.80 -5.14 23.18
N THR A 520 21.02 -5.81 22.06
CA THR A 520 21.87 -6.99 22.06
C THR A 520 23.20 -6.50 22.58
N ALA A 521 23.47 -6.83 23.85
CA ALA A 521 24.73 -6.52 24.48
C ALA A 521 25.80 -7.09 23.56
N ALA A 522 26.64 -6.22 22.99
CA ALA A 522 27.82 -6.66 22.27
C ALA A 522 28.51 -7.69 23.16
N SER A 523 28.62 -8.92 22.66
CA SER A 523 29.43 -9.95 23.27
C SER A 523 30.82 -9.34 23.45
N GLY A 524 31.19 -9.06 24.70
CA GLY A 524 32.54 -8.66 25.02
C GLY A 524 33.47 -9.81 24.69
N ASP A 525 34.19 -9.68 23.59
CA ASP A 525 35.42 -10.42 23.39
C ASP A 525 36.51 -9.74 24.23
N ASP A 526 36.89 -10.42 25.32
CA ASP A 526 38.19 -10.31 25.99
C ASP A 526 39.32 -10.86 25.11
#